data_AF-A0A6P0I5I6-F1
#
_entry.id   AF-A0A6P0I5I6-F1
#
_cell.length_a   1.000
_cell.length_b   1.000
_cell.length_c   1.000
_cell.angle_alpha   90.00
_cell.angle_beta   90.00
_cell.angle_gamma   90.00
#
_symmetry.space_group_name_H-M   'P 1'
#
loop_
_entity.id
_entity.type
_entity.pdbx_description
1 polymer ?
#
loop_
_entity_poly.entity_id
_entity_poly.type
_entity_poly.pdbx_seq_one_letter_code
_entity_poly.pdbx_strand_id
1 'polypeptide(L)' 'MKSFKTKLKVNNQQKKILDKHPGVARHDDNRGVVTCAKEYESTKKRPNAITLHKPLVAEVKSINPWYYEVSIGCAKGKP' A
#
# COMPACT_ATOMS: atom_id res chain seq x y z
N MET A 1 -26.57 -16.46 -6.61
CA MET A 1 -25.09 -16.44 -6.69
C MET A 1 -24.55 -17.34 -5.59
N LYS A 2 -23.87 -18.46 -5.91
CA LYS A 2 -23.31 -19.37 -4.88
C LYS A 2 -21.95 -18.80 -4.44
N SER A 3 -21.85 -18.32 -3.21
CA SER A 3 -20.58 -17.87 -2.63
C SER A 3 -19.86 -19.07 -2.03
N PHE A 4 -18.63 -19.33 -2.48
CA PHE A 4 -17.76 -20.34 -1.86
C PHE A 4 -17.01 -19.71 -0.68
N LYS A 5 -17.18 -20.28 0.52
CA LYS A 5 -16.41 -19.84 1.69
C LYS A 5 -15.03 -20.50 1.66
N THR A 6 -14.06 -19.78 1.12
CA THR A 6 -12.66 -20.25 1.01
C THR A 6 -11.84 -19.73 2.18
N LYS A 7 -11.02 -20.59 2.81
CA LYS A 7 -10.06 -20.20 3.85
C LYS A 7 -8.64 -20.44 3.35
N LEU A 8 -7.78 -19.44 3.49
CA LEU A 8 -6.34 -19.57 3.28
C LEU A 8 -5.73 -20.46 4.37
N LYS A 9 -5.07 -21.55 3.97
CA LYS A 9 -4.20 -22.34 4.85
C LYS A 9 -2.79 -21.78 4.71
N VAL A 10 -2.30 -21.11 5.75
CA VAL A 10 -1.00 -20.44 5.74
C VAL A 10 -0.11 -20.96 6.86
N ASN A 11 1.20 -21.02 6.60
CA ASN A 11 2.19 -21.34 7.60
C ASN A 11 2.54 -20.10 8.47
N ASN A 12 3.35 -20.28 9.51
CA ASN A 12 3.72 -19.21 10.43
C ASN A 12 4.48 -18.05 9.76
N GLN A 13 5.26 -18.32 8.72
CA GLN A 13 5.97 -17.27 7.98
C GLN A 13 5.00 -16.44 7.14
N GLN A 14 4.10 -17.09 6.40
CA GLN A 14 3.06 -16.45 5.61
C GLN A 14 2.10 -15.63 6.47
N LYS A 15 1.73 -16.12 7.66
CA LYS A 15 0.91 -15.38 8.62
C LYS A 15 1.56 -14.06 9.04
N LYS A 16 2.85 -14.10 9.39
CA LYS A 16 3.62 -12.89 9.74
C LYS A 16 3.69 -11.88 8.58
N ILE A 17 3.82 -12.36 7.34
CA ILE A 17 3.81 -11.48 6.16
C ILE A 17 2.43 -10.85 6.00
N LEU A 18 1.36 -11.65 6.06
CA LEU A 18 -0.03 -11.20 6.00
C LEU A 18 -0.36 -10.14 7.05
N ASP A 19 0.13 -10.33 8.28
CA ASP A 19 -0.11 -9.39 9.39
C ASP A 19 0.58 -8.02 9.17
N LYS A 20 1.65 -7.96 8.38
CA LYS A 20 2.35 -6.69 8.06
C LYS A 20 1.64 -5.87 6.96
N HIS A 21 0.97 -6.51 6.00
CA HIS A 21 0.28 -5.83 4.90
C HIS A 21 -0.71 -4.73 5.32
N PRO A 22 -1.62 -4.93 6.30
CA PRO A 22 -2.58 -3.89 6.66
C PRO A 22 -1.90 -2.64 7.22
N GLY A 23 -0.77 -2.78 7.92
CA GLY A 23 0.01 -1.65 8.43
C GLY A 23 0.56 -0.79 7.29
N VAL A 24 1.14 -1.44 6.27
CA VAL A 24 1.70 -0.74 5.10
C VAL A 24 0.62 -0.07 4.27
N ALA A 25 -0.49 -0.77 4.02
CA ALA A 25 -1.63 -0.21 3.30
C ALA A 25 -2.23 0.99 4.05
N ARG A 26 -2.37 0.90 5.37
CA ARG A 26 -2.90 2.00 6.18
C ARG A 26 -1.98 3.22 6.19
N HIS A 27 -0.66 3.01 6.26
CA HIS A 27 0.30 4.11 6.21
C HIS A 27 0.27 4.85 4.87
N ASP A 28 0.20 4.12 3.75
CA ASP A 28 0.04 4.70 2.41
C ASP A 28 -1.26 5.51 2.28
N ASP A 29 -2.38 4.93 2.70
CA ASP A 29 -3.69 5.58 2.65
C ASP A 29 -3.75 6.84 3.52
N ASN A 30 -3.29 6.78 4.76
CA ASN A 30 -3.23 7.94 5.65
C ASN A 30 -2.43 9.09 5.01
N ARG A 31 -1.28 8.80 4.39
CA ARG A 31 -0.50 9.81 3.65
C ARG A 31 -1.31 10.37 2.49
N GLY A 32 -1.90 9.50 1.67
CA GLY A 32 -2.70 9.90 0.50
C GLY A 32 -3.85 10.83 0.88
N VAL A 33 -4.58 10.53 1.97
CA VAL A 33 -5.66 11.36 2.49
C VAL A 33 -5.16 12.75 2.90
N VAL A 34 -4.05 12.82 3.65
CA VAL A 34 -3.45 14.10 4.06
C VAL A 34 -2.99 14.92 2.85
N THR A 35 -2.35 14.30 1.87
CA THR A 35 -1.92 14.99 0.64
C THR A 35 -3.13 15.49 -0.16
N CYS A 36 -4.16 14.66 -0.33
CA CYS A 36 -5.38 15.06 -1.02
C CYS A 36 -6.05 16.27 -0.33
N ALA A 37 -6.13 16.28 1.00
CA ALA A 37 -6.73 17.37 1.75
C ALA A 37 -5.94 18.69 1.52
N LYS A 38 -4.62 18.65 1.65
CA LYS A 38 -3.75 19.82 1.44
C LYS A 38 -3.85 20.37 0.02
N GLU A 39 -3.77 19.52 -0.99
CA GLU A 39 -3.86 19.95 -2.38
C GLU A 39 -5.26 20.48 -2.74
N TYR A 40 -6.30 19.89 -2.16
CA TYR A 40 -7.66 20.36 -2.36
C TYR A 40 -7.88 21.74 -1.72
N GLU A 41 -7.32 21.99 -0.54
CA GLU A 41 -7.37 23.31 0.10
C GLU A 41 -6.72 24.39 -0.78
N SER A 42 -5.57 24.09 -1.40
CA SER A 42 -4.82 25.06 -2.20
C SER A 42 -5.32 25.22 -3.63
N THR A 43 -5.75 24.14 -4.29
CA THR A 43 -6.07 24.14 -5.73
C THR A 43 -7.55 23.90 -6.04
N LYS A 44 -8.36 23.53 -5.05
CA LYS A 44 -9.74 23.03 -5.20
C LYS A 44 -9.88 21.82 -6.15
N LYS A 45 -8.76 21.12 -6.41
CA LYS A 45 -8.71 19.90 -7.22
C LYS A 45 -8.11 18.77 -6.42
N ARG A 46 -8.59 17.55 -6.67
CA ARG A 46 -8.03 16.34 -6.07
C ARG A 46 -6.93 15.79 -6.98
N PRO A 47 -5.76 15.41 -6.46
CA PRO A 47 -4.74 14.75 -7.25
C PRO A 47 -5.25 13.42 -7.83
N ASN A 48 -4.70 13.06 -8.97
CA ASN A 48 -4.91 11.74 -9.54
C ASN A 48 -3.97 10.71 -8.88
N ALA A 49 -4.24 9.42 -9.12
CA ALA A 49 -3.48 8.33 -8.52
C ALA A 49 -1.97 8.36 -8.88
N ILE A 50 -1.61 8.78 -10.10
CA ILE A 50 -0.22 8.87 -10.55
C ILE A 50 0.51 9.98 -9.77
N THR A 51 -0.14 11.12 -9.59
CA THR A 51 0.40 12.27 -8.84
C THR A 51 0.65 11.92 -7.38
N LEU A 52 -0.20 11.09 -6.75
CA LEU A 52 0.02 10.61 -5.38
C LEU A 52 1.12 9.53 -5.31
N HIS A 53 1.16 8.62 -6.29
CA HIS A 53 2.04 7.46 -6.28
C HIS A 53 3.51 7.80 -6.50
N LYS A 54 3.82 8.72 -7.44
CA LYS A 54 5.21 9.12 -7.73
C LYS A 54 5.99 9.62 -6.48
N PRO A 55 5.49 10.62 -5.72
CA PRO A 55 6.19 11.10 -4.52
C PRO A 55 6.17 10.06 -3.40
N LEU A 56 5.13 9.21 -3.30
CA LEU A 56 5.13 8.10 -2.34
C LEU A 56 6.33 7.16 -2.58
N VAL A 57 6.60 6.77 -3.83
CA VAL A 57 7.73 5.91 -4.15
C VAL A 57 9.07 6.60 -3.89
N ALA A 58 9.20 7.86 -4.33
CA ALA A 58 10.46 8.60 -4.24
C ALA A 58 10.85 8.99 -2.81
N GLU A 59 9.88 9.42 -1.99
CA GLU A 59 10.14 10.02 -0.67
C GLU A 59 9.86 9.04 0.47
N VAL A 60 8.82 8.22 0.36
CA VAL A 60 8.34 7.43 1.51
C VAL A 60 8.86 6.01 1.44
N LYS A 61 8.71 5.33 0.30
CA LYS A 61 9.18 3.94 0.17
C LYS A 61 10.70 3.84 0.23
N SER A 62 11.42 4.85 -0.26
CA SER A 62 12.89 4.92 -0.19
C SER A 62 13.41 5.00 1.25
N ILE A 63 12.71 5.73 2.13
CA ILE A 63 13.08 5.92 3.54
C ILE A 63 12.58 4.77 4.42
N ASN A 64 11.55 4.04 3.98
CA ASN A 64 10.89 3.00 4.76
C ASN A 64 11.08 1.61 4.13
N PRO A 65 12.20 0.89 4.42
CA PRO A 65 12.50 -0.41 3.83
C PRO A 65 11.39 -1.46 3.98
N TRP A 66 10.61 -1.37 5.07
CA TRP A 66 9.49 -2.27 5.38
C TRP A 66 8.36 -2.25 4.34
N TYR A 67 8.26 -1.21 3.49
CA TYR A 67 7.35 -1.22 2.34
C TYR A 67 7.67 -2.37 1.37
N TYR A 68 8.95 -2.67 1.18
CA TYR A 68 9.40 -3.71 0.26
C TYR A 68 9.42 -5.09 0.90
N GLU A 69 9.39 -5.20 2.23
CA GLU A 69 9.27 -6.48 2.92
C GLU A 69 7.91 -7.17 2.66
N VAL A 70 6.87 -6.38 2.44
CA VAL A 70 5.51 -6.88 2.17
C VAL A 70 5.11 -6.78 0.70
N SER A 71 5.64 -5.82 -0.06
CA SER A 71 5.21 -5.59 -1.45
C SER A 71 5.97 -6.41 -2.50
N ILE A 72 6.66 -7.49 -2.11
CA ILE A 72 7.45 -8.34 -3.03
C ILE A 72 6.60 -8.85 -4.22
N GLY A 73 5.27 -8.93 -4.09
CA GLY A 73 4.37 -9.49 -5.10
C GLY A 73 4.04 -8.66 -6.36
N CYS A 74 4.44 -7.39 -6.50
CA CYS A 74 4.11 -6.60 -7.71
C CYS A 74 5.30 -6.12 -8.55
N ALA A 75 6.55 -6.30 -8.10
CA ALA A 75 7.72 -5.87 -8.88
C ALA A 75 8.73 -6.99 -9.16
N LYS A 76 8.63 -8.14 -8.48
CA LYS A 76 9.50 -9.29 -8.73
C LYS A 76 8.68 -10.56 -8.61
N GLY A 77 8.04 -10.92 -9.72
CA GLY A 77 8.06 -12.31 -10.11
C GLY A 77 9.54 -12.69 -10.28
N LYS A 78 10.12 -13.33 -9.27
CA LYS A 78 11.24 -14.23 -9.48
C LYS A 78 10.71 -15.63 -9.14
N PRO A 79 11.12 -16.64 -9.94
CA PRO A 79 10.45 -17.94 -10.07
C PRO A 79 10.22 -18.65 -8.75
#